data_AF-A0A846EB37-F1
#
_entry.id   AF-A0A846EB37-F1
#
_cell.length_a   1.000
_cell.length_b   1.000
_cell.length_c   1.000
_cell.angle_alpha   90.00
_cell.angle_beta   90.00
_cell.angle_gamma   90.00
#
_symmetry.space_group_name_H-M   'P 1'
#
loop_
_entity.id
_entity.type
_entity.pdbx_description
1 polymer ?
#
loop_
_entity_poly.entity_id
_entity_poly.type
_entity_poly.pdbx_seq_one_letter_code
_entity_poly.pdbx_strand_id
1 'polypeptide(L)'
;YLNELEAAEDALGVNLIKLIVEPEQQAIASAKRLISQAQQQLPIAPIRRDIIELIETIIVYKLPQASREEIATMLGLTDLKQTRFYQDAFADGQEVGREEGRQATKIELIQPLADQGISPQNIAQLLKLSLDEVERVLQGSER
;
A
#
# COMPACT_ATOMS: atom_id res chain seq x y z
N TYR A 1 40.80 -7.56 15.47
CA TYR A 1 40.13 -6.25 15.45
C TYR A 1 39.63 -5.83 14.07
N LEU A 2 40.38 -5.90 12.96
CA LEU A 2 39.83 -5.63 11.62
C LEU A 2 38.72 -6.63 11.20
N ASN A 3 38.96 -7.92 11.45
CA ASN A 3 38.01 -8.99 11.12
C ASN A 3 36.66 -8.89 11.85
N GLU A 4 36.60 -8.19 12.99
CA GLU A 4 35.36 -8.00 13.75
C GLU A 4 34.49 -6.87 13.16
N LEU A 5 35.11 -5.88 12.51
CA LEU A 5 34.43 -4.80 11.81
C LEU A 5 33.83 -5.27 10.48
N GLU A 6 34.58 -6.07 9.71
CA GLU A 6 34.07 -6.69 8.46
C GLU A 6 32.91 -7.67 8.75
N ALA A 7 33.02 -8.47 9.81
CA ALA A 7 31.92 -9.36 10.24
C ALA A 7 30.68 -8.60 10.73
N ALA A 8 30.85 -7.40 11.28
CA ALA A 8 29.74 -6.53 11.68
C ALA A 8 29.10 -5.81 10.48
N GLU A 9 29.87 -5.42 9.45
CA GLU A 9 29.34 -4.88 8.19
C GLU A 9 28.55 -5.92 7.39
N ASP A 10 28.95 -7.19 7.46
CA ASP A 10 28.22 -8.30 6.83
C ASP A 10 27.06 -8.84 7.68
N ALA A 11 26.86 -8.32 8.89
CA ALA A 11 25.74 -8.72 9.74
C ALA A 11 24.41 -8.31 9.09
N LEU A 12 23.49 -9.27 8.97
CA LEU A 12 22.17 -9.08 8.34
C LEU A 12 21.41 -7.88 8.91
N GLY A 13 21.47 -7.67 10.22
CA GLY A 13 20.85 -6.53 10.90
C GLY A 13 21.43 -5.17 10.50
N VAL A 14 22.76 -5.06 10.31
CA VAL A 14 23.41 -3.81 9.91
C VAL A 14 23.06 -3.48 8.46
N ASN A 15 23.05 -4.48 7.59
CA ASN A 15 22.66 -4.32 6.19
C ASN A 15 21.16 -3.98 6.02
N LEU A 16 20.28 -4.44 6.91
CA LEU A 16 18.87 -3.99 6.96
C LEU A 16 18.75 -2.50 7.25
N ILE A 17 19.51 -1.97 8.21
CA ILE A 17 19.50 -0.53 8.52
C ILE A 17 20.09 0.26 7.35
N LYS A 18 21.17 -0.24 6.74
CA LYS A 18 21.76 0.36 5.54
C LYS A 18 20.75 0.46 4.39
N LEU A 19 19.92 -0.57 4.22
CA LEU A 19 18.86 -0.59 3.21
C LEU A 19 17.88 0.59 3.36
N ILE A 20 17.64 1.07 4.57
CA ILE A 20 16.73 2.21 4.81
C ILE A 20 17.33 3.51 4.27
N VAL A 21 18.65 3.71 4.43
CA VAL A 21 19.32 4.99 4.14
C VAL A 21 19.97 5.04 2.76
N GLU A 22 20.19 3.90 2.11
CA GLU A 22 20.83 3.85 0.80
C GLU A 22 19.95 4.40 -0.34
N PRO A 23 20.53 4.85 -1.46
CA PRO A 23 19.77 5.37 -2.60
C PRO A 23 18.88 4.32 -3.27
N GLU A 24 17.75 4.75 -3.84
CA GLU A 24 16.79 3.91 -4.57
C GLU A 24 17.45 3.03 -5.63
N GLN A 25 18.45 3.55 -6.33
CA GLN A 25 19.15 2.86 -7.41
C GLN A 25 19.92 1.62 -6.92
N GLN A 26 20.28 1.57 -5.62
CA GLN A 26 21.00 0.47 -5.00
C GLN A 26 20.07 -0.50 -4.25
N ALA A 27 18.90 0.01 -3.82
CA ALA A 27 17.94 -0.67 -2.96
C ALA A 27 17.56 -2.08 -3.44
N ILE A 28 17.22 -2.24 -4.72
CA ILE A 28 16.83 -3.54 -5.28
C ILE A 28 17.98 -4.55 -5.21
N ALA A 29 19.20 -4.13 -5.53
CA ALA A 29 20.36 -5.01 -5.52
C ALA A 29 20.73 -5.44 -4.10
N SER A 30 20.67 -4.53 -3.14
CA SER A 30 20.90 -4.83 -1.72
C SER A 30 19.82 -5.73 -1.13
N ALA A 31 18.54 -5.44 -1.42
CA ALA A 31 17.41 -6.26 -0.96
C ALA A 31 17.49 -7.71 -1.46
N LYS A 32 17.83 -7.94 -2.74
CA LYS A 32 18.07 -9.29 -3.26
C LYS A 32 19.14 -10.05 -2.48
N ARG A 33 20.23 -9.35 -2.16
CA ARG A 33 21.36 -9.91 -1.41
C ARG A 33 20.93 -10.28 0.01
N LEU A 34 20.21 -9.38 0.68
CA LEU A 34 19.65 -9.58 2.01
C LEU A 34 18.64 -10.75 2.06
N ILE A 35 17.76 -10.85 1.06
CA ILE A 35 16.82 -11.98 0.94
C ILE A 35 17.59 -13.30 0.79
N SER A 36 18.60 -13.32 -0.07
CA SER A 36 19.45 -14.51 -0.27
C SER A 36 20.19 -14.90 1.01
N GLN A 37 20.74 -13.92 1.73
CA GLN A 37 21.40 -14.13 3.02
C GLN A 37 20.42 -14.67 4.07
N ALA A 38 19.22 -14.08 4.18
CA ALA A 38 18.17 -14.54 5.08
C ALA A 38 17.75 -15.99 4.79
N GLN A 39 17.68 -16.38 3.51
CA GLN A 39 17.36 -17.75 3.10
C GLN A 39 18.45 -18.77 3.45
N GLN A 40 19.73 -18.35 3.43
CA GLN A 40 20.87 -19.21 3.71
C GLN A 40 21.22 -19.32 5.19
N GLN A 41 21.13 -18.21 5.93
CA GLN A 41 21.63 -18.10 7.30
C GLN A 41 20.58 -18.41 8.37
N LEU A 42 19.28 -18.25 8.06
CA LEU A 42 18.21 -18.43 9.04
C LEU A 42 17.51 -19.78 8.87
N PRO A 43 17.39 -20.59 9.95
CA PRO A 43 16.52 -21.77 9.94
C PRO A 43 15.03 -21.38 9.79
N ILE A 44 14.24 -22.27 9.19
CA ILE A 44 12.79 -22.14 8.89
C ILE A 44 11.97 -21.93 10.20
N ALA A 45 10.86 -21.18 10.33
CA ALA A 45 9.91 -20.52 9.41
C ALA A 45 9.53 -19.06 9.77
N PRO A 46 9.38 -18.63 11.05
CA PRO A 46 8.84 -17.28 11.33
C PRO A 46 9.89 -16.18 11.11
N ILE A 47 11.06 -16.30 11.72
CA ILE A 47 12.10 -15.25 11.67
C ILE A 47 12.53 -14.95 10.23
N ARG A 48 12.73 -16.00 9.41
CA ARG A 48 13.09 -15.82 8.00
C ARG A 48 11.99 -15.10 7.22
N ARG A 49 10.72 -15.41 7.49
CA ARG A 49 9.58 -14.74 6.86
C ARG A 49 9.52 -13.28 7.27
N ASP A 50 9.63 -13.00 8.58
CA ASP A 50 9.58 -11.64 9.13
C ASP A 50 10.68 -10.75 8.55
N ILE A 51 11.88 -11.29 8.38
CA ILE A 51 13.01 -10.57 7.76
C ILE A 51 12.73 -10.27 6.28
N ILE A 52 12.23 -11.24 5.51
CA ILE A 52 11.88 -11.02 4.10
C ILE A 52 10.76 -9.98 3.98
N GLU A 53 9.75 -10.05 4.85
CA GLU A 53 8.63 -9.09 4.90
C GLU A 53 9.10 -7.68 5.29
N LEU A 54 10.07 -7.56 6.20
CA LEU A 54 10.68 -6.28 6.53
C LEU A 54 11.46 -5.70 5.35
N ILE A 55 12.24 -6.51 4.64
CA ILE A 55 12.98 -6.08 3.44
C ILE A 55 11.98 -5.57 2.38
N GLU A 56 10.91 -6.31 2.12
CA GLU A 56 9.85 -5.90 1.19
C GLU A 56 9.23 -4.56 1.61
N THR A 57 8.88 -4.43 2.89
CA THR A 57 8.29 -3.21 3.44
C THR A 57 9.19 -2.01 3.19
N ILE A 58 10.49 -2.12 3.49
CA ILE A 58 11.47 -1.04 3.25
C ILE A 58 11.51 -0.66 1.76
N ILE A 59 11.50 -1.64 0.86
CA ILE A 59 11.54 -1.41 -0.59
C ILE A 59 10.27 -0.72 -1.10
N VAL A 60 9.10 -1.10 -0.60
CA VAL A 60 7.83 -0.45 -0.94
C VAL A 60 7.84 1.03 -0.55
N TYR A 61 8.28 1.35 0.66
CA TYR A 61 8.36 2.76 1.09
C TYR A 61 9.40 3.55 0.29
N LYS A 62 10.47 2.89 -0.15
CA LYS A 62 11.55 3.52 -0.91
C LYS A 62 11.23 3.69 -2.40
N LEU A 63 10.35 2.86 -2.97
CA LEU A 63 9.92 2.96 -4.37
C LEU A 63 8.39 3.18 -4.45
N PRO A 64 7.88 4.36 -4.05
CA PRO A 64 6.43 4.61 -3.96
C PRO A 64 5.72 4.59 -5.32
N GLN A 65 6.47 4.72 -6.42
CA GLN A 65 5.94 4.69 -7.79
C GLN A 65 5.90 3.27 -8.37
N ALA A 66 6.60 2.30 -7.77
CA ALA A 66 6.58 0.92 -8.20
C ALA A 66 5.41 0.20 -7.55
N SER A 67 4.65 -0.56 -8.33
CA SER A 67 3.65 -1.44 -7.78
C SER A 67 4.29 -2.56 -6.98
N ARG A 68 3.54 -3.11 -6.03
CA ARG A 68 4.00 -4.24 -5.20
C ARG A 68 4.32 -5.48 -6.04
N GLU A 69 3.57 -5.70 -7.13
CA GLU A 69 3.82 -6.81 -8.06
C GLU A 69 5.12 -6.64 -8.84
N GLU A 70 5.42 -5.40 -9.26
CA GLU A 70 6.71 -5.07 -9.87
C GLU A 70 7.84 -5.26 -8.85
N ILE A 71 7.67 -4.83 -7.60
CA ILE A 71 8.64 -5.06 -6.52
C ILE A 71 8.84 -6.56 -6.28
N ALA A 72 7.79 -7.38 -6.23
CA ALA A 72 7.86 -8.83 -6.12
C ALA A 72 8.78 -9.43 -7.18
N THR A 73 8.49 -9.04 -8.42
CA THR A 73 9.16 -9.53 -9.62
C THR A 73 10.61 -9.11 -9.61
N MET A 74 10.86 -7.84 -9.26
CA MET A 74 12.21 -7.32 -9.10
C MET A 74 12.96 -8.10 -8.03
N LEU A 75 12.37 -8.42 -6.88
CA LEU A 75 13.01 -9.15 -5.78
C LEU A 75 13.08 -10.68 -5.99
N GLY A 76 12.42 -11.22 -7.02
CA GLY A 76 12.35 -12.66 -7.27
C GLY A 76 11.46 -13.41 -6.29
N LEU A 77 10.46 -12.73 -5.72
CA LEU A 77 9.52 -13.30 -4.75
C LEU A 77 8.24 -13.74 -5.48
N THR A 78 7.87 -15.01 -5.37
CA THR A 78 6.75 -15.62 -6.12
C THR A 78 5.39 -15.50 -5.45
N ASP A 79 5.32 -15.13 -4.16
CA ASP A 79 4.05 -15.21 -3.41
C ASP A 79 3.89 -14.10 -2.34
N LEU A 80 3.95 -12.83 -2.78
CA LEU A 80 3.79 -11.68 -1.88
C LEU A 80 2.40 -11.58 -1.23
N LYS A 81 1.38 -12.17 -1.85
CA LYS A 81 -0.01 -12.07 -1.38
C LYS A 81 -0.26 -12.73 -0.02
N GLN A 82 0.70 -13.54 0.44
CA GLN A 82 0.63 -14.26 1.71
C GLN A 82 1.30 -13.50 2.86
N THR A 83 1.98 -12.36 2.64
CA THR A 83 2.56 -11.59 3.74
C THR A 83 1.45 -10.90 4.55
N ARG A 84 1.66 -10.73 5.85
CA ARG A 84 0.65 -10.12 6.73
C ARG A 84 0.44 -8.66 6.33
N PHE A 85 1.52 -7.97 6.03
CA PHE A 85 1.53 -6.64 5.46
C PHE A 85 0.64 -6.54 4.20
N TYR A 86 0.70 -7.50 3.27
CA TYR A 86 -0.12 -7.49 2.07
C TYR A 86 -1.62 -7.63 2.39
N GLN A 87 -1.96 -8.52 3.31
CA GLN A 87 -3.35 -8.72 3.74
C GLN A 87 -3.92 -7.47 4.40
N ASP A 88 -3.14 -6.85 5.29
CA ASP A 88 -3.54 -5.64 6.01
C ASP A 88 -3.70 -4.46 5.03
N ALA A 89 -2.70 -4.21 4.18
CA ALA A 89 -2.77 -3.11 3.19
C ALA A 89 -3.87 -3.30 2.14
N PHE A 90 -4.14 -4.55 1.74
CA PHE A 90 -5.23 -4.86 0.82
C PHE A 90 -6.60 -4.72 1.48
N ALA A 91 -6.74 -5.13 2.73
CA ALA A 91 -7.97 -4.96 3.51
C ALA A 91 -8.31 -3.48 3.70
N ASP A 92 -7.34 -2.66 4.10
CA ASP A 92 -7.51 -1.21 4.25
C ASP A 92 -7.89 -0.56 2.91
N GLY A 93 -7.22 -0.95 1.81
CA GLY A 93 -7.54 -0.47 0.48
C GLY A 93 -8.95 -0.86 0.01
N GLN A 94 -9.40 -2.07 0.32
CA GLN A 94 -10.77 -2.50 0.03
C GLN A 94 -11.81 -1.70 0.82
N GLU A 95 -11.54 -1.41 2.09
CA GLU A 95 -12.45 -0.63 2.92
C GLU A 95 -12.59 0.81 2.41
N VAL A 96 -11.46 1.47 2.12
CA VAL A 96 -11.44 2.81 1.52
C VAL A 96 -12.17 2.81 0.19
N GLY A 97 -11.84 1.88 -0.72
CA GLY A 97 -12.50 1.79 -2.02
C GLY A 97 -14.01 1.50 -1.94
N ARG A 98 -14.45 0.71 -0.95
CA ARG A 98 -15.88 0.46 -0.72
C ARG A 98 -16.61 1.69 -0.20
N GLU A 99 -15.96 2.52 0.59
CA GLU A 99 -16.55 3.75 1.11
C GLU A 99 -16.57 4.84 0.04
N GLU A 100 -15.47 5.04 -0.68
CA GLU A 100 -15.39 5.94 -1.84
C GLU A 100 -16.42 5.54 -2.91
N GLY A 101 -16.53 4.25 -3.24
CA GLY A 101 -17.52 3.77 -4.20
C GLY A 101 -18.97 4.04 -3.75
N ARG A 102 -19.27 3.87 -2.46
CA ARG A 102 -20.60 4.20 -1.91
C ARG A 102 -20.88 5.69 -1.95
N GLN A 103 -19.89 6.54 -1.67
CA GLN A 103 -20.04 7.99 -1.78
C GLN A 103 -20.21 8.43 -3.23
N ALA A 104 -19.40 7.90 -4.15
CA ALA A 104 -19.51 8.16 -5.58
C ALA A 104 -20.89 7.78 -6.13
N THR A 105 -21.40 6.57 -5.82
CA THR A 105 -22.74 6.15 -6.25
C THR A 105 -23.85 7.07 -5.70
N LYS A 106 -23.75 7.52 -4.45
CA LYS A 106 -24.71 8.49 -3.91
C LYS A 106 -24.67 9.79 -4.71
N ILE A 107 -23.47 10.32 -4.99
CA ILE A 107 -23.31 11.57 -5.75
C ILE A 107 -23.87 11.42 -7.16
N GLU A 108 -23.59 10.31 -7.85
CA GLU A 108 -24.10 10.02 -9.20
C GLU A 108 -25.63 9.94 -9.26
N LEU A 109 -26.29 9.54 -8.17
CA LEU A 109 -27.75 9.47 -8.09
C LEU A 109 -28.43 10.83 -7.86
N ILE A 110 -27.69 11.88 -7.45
CA ILE A 110 -28.28 13.20 -7.16
C ILE A 110 -28.98 13.79 -8.40
N GLN A 111 -28.30 13.82 -9.54
CA GLN A 111 -28.83 14.41 -10.76
C GLN A 111 -30.06 13.65 -11.29
N PRO A 112 -30.03 12.30 -11.46
CA PRO A 112 -31.21 11.55 -11.88
C PRO A 112 -32.42 11.69 -10.95
N LEU A 113 -32.20 11.80 -9.63
CA LEU A 113 -33.28 11.99 -8.67
C LEU A 113 -33.89 13.40 -8.76
N ALA A 114 -33.05 14.42 -8.96
CA ALA A 114 -33.52 15.79 -9.18
C ALA A 114 -34.30 15.92 -10.49
N ASP A 115 -33.84 15.26 -11.57
CA ASP A 115 -34.54 15.21 -12.87
C ASP A 115 -35.92 14.54 -12.75
N GLN A 116 -36.10 13.65 -11.76
CA GLN A 116 -37.40 13.06 -11.40
C GLN A 116 -38.27 13.97 -10.52
N GLY A 117 -37.84 15.21 -10.26
CA GLY A 117 -38.57 16.20 -9.47
C GLY A 117 -38.47 16.00 -7.95
N ILE A 118 -37.52 15.20 -7.48
CA ILE A 118 -37.29 15.00 -6.04
C ILE A 118 -36.57 16.24 -5.50
N SER A 119 -37.09 16.83 -4.42
CA SER A 119 -36.47 18.03 -3.84
C SER A 119 -35.08 17.75 -3.25
N PRO A 120 -34.15 18.73 -3.26
CA PRO A 120 -32.81 18.58 -2.69
C PRO A 120 -32.81 18.08 -1.23
N GLN A 121 -33.79 18.50 -0.42
CA GLN A 121 -33.92 18.04 0.97
C GLN A 121 -34.25 16.55 1.06
N ASN A 122 -35.14 16.06 0.18
CA ASN A 122 -35.51 14.65 0.13
C ASN A 122 -34.38 13.79 -0.43
N ILE A 123 -33.61 14.30 -1.42
CA ILE A 123 -32.41 13.64 -1.94
C ILE A 123 -31.35 13.50 -0.84
N ALA A 124 -31.08 14.57 -0.09
CA ALA A 124 -30.14 14.57 1.03
C ALA A 124 -30.53 13.52 2.08
N GLN A 125 -31.81 13.45 2.43
CA GLN A 125 -32.31 12.45 3.38
C GLN A 125 -32.22 11.01 2.83
N LEU A 126 -32.59 10.79 1.56
CA LEU A 126 -32.60 9.47 0.92
C LEU A 126 -31.19 8.89 0.78
N LEU A 127 -30.24 9.72 0.35
CA LEU A 127 -28.85 9.33 0.13
C LEU A 127 -27.98 9.45 1.39
N LYS A 128 -28.54 9.99 2.48
CA LYS A 128 -27.84 10.31 3.73
C LYS A 128 -26.61 11.18 3.45
N LEU A 129 -26.83 12.24 2.69
CA LEU A 129 -25.87 13.29 2.40
C LEU A 129 -26.31 14.58 3.10
N SER A 130 -25.41 15.54 3.26
CA SER A 130 -25.80 16.88 3.68
C SER A 130 -26.54 17.61 2.55
N LEU A 131 -27.42 18.53 2.92
CA LEU A 131 -28.11 19.37 1.94
C LEU A 131 -27.09 20.18 1.10
N ASP A 132 -26.06 20.72 1.74
CA ASP A 132 -24.99 21.47 1.07
C ASP A 132 -24.25 20.64 0.00
N GLU A 133 -24.02 19.35 0.24
CA GLU A 133 -23.39 18.44 -0.74
C GLU A 133 -24.30 18.22 -1.95
N VAL A 134 -25.60 18.01 -1.71
CA VAL A 134 -26.60 17.85 -2.78
C VAL A 134 -26.70 19.10 -3.63
N GLU A 135 -26.82 20.27 -2.99
CA GLU A 135 -26.91 21.56 -3.69
C GLU A 135 -25.65 21.88 -4.49
N ARG A 136 -24.46 21.59 -3.96
CA ARG A 136 -23.19 21.77 -4.70
C ARG A 136 -23.14 20.93 -5.98
N VAL A 137 -23.61 19.69 -5.94
CA VAL A 137 -23.64 18.82 -7.12
C VAL A 137 -24.62 19.34 -8.17
N LEU A 138 -25.82 19.76 -7.74
CA LEU A 138 -26.83 20.31 -8.65
C LEU A 138 -26.42 21.66 -9.27
N GLN A 139 -25.75 22.53 -8.52
CA GLN A 139 -25.23 23.82 -9.01
C GLN A 139 -24.01 23.66 -9.92
N GLY A 140 -23.23 22.59 -9.75
CA GLY A 140 -22.06 22.28 -10.59
C GLY A 140 -22.41 21.76 -11.99
N SER A 141 -23.62 21.22 -12.17
CA SER A 141 -24.13 20.70 -13.45
C SER A 141 -24.66 21.78 -14.41
N GLU A 142 -24.81 23.04 -13.97
CA GLU A 142 -25.32 24.16 -14.80
C GLU A 142 -24.23 24.90 -15.62
N ARG A 143 -23.07 24.29 -15.88
CA ARG A 143 -21.99 24.88 -16.71
C ARG A 143 -21.71 24.11 -17.99
#